data_AF-A0A349JB47-F1
#
_entry.id   AF-A0A349JB47-F1
#
_cell.length_a   1.000
_cell.length_b   1.000
_cell.length_c   1.000
_cell.angle_alpha   90.00
_cell.angle_beta   90.00
_cell.angle_gamma   90.00
#
_symmetry.space_group_name_H-M   'P 1'
#
loop_
_entity.id
_entity.type
_entity.pdbx_description
1 polymer ?
#
loop_
_entity_poly.entity_id
_entity_poly.type
_entity_poly.pdbx_seq_one_letter_code
_entity_poly.pdbx_strand_id
1 'polypeptide(L)'
;GLLLPAVGMVRNKVKDVQCINNLRQVAMIIEGYRQEHEDKFPYSLVGLVYDTSYGLPAKSLLCPFDPLKGTDPGLNRRSSWDSGTTNWSQYLGETPTSPFAPVPPAGQTQIGCSYSNEMSGAVGIGRMTPAIAALFYSSSVPDANTISWADAKLNQQLNGNFGKPFPPSKFPIIRCWWHQDWNHPVRPWETLKCNNVSLSFNVFWSSSEWEFDVNPNFQHAN
;
A
#
# COMPACT_ATOMS: atom_id res chain seq x y z
N GLY A 1 -29.27 -28.60 11.69
CA GLY A 1 -27.84 -28.68 11.38
C GLY A 1 -27.22 -27.31 11.54
N LEU A 2 -26.40 -27.11 12.58
CA LEU A 2 -25.86 -25.81 13.01
C LEU A 2 -24.45 -25.49 12.43
N LEU A 3 -23.95 -26.32 11.52
CA LEU A 3 -22.54 -26.32 11.09
C LEU A 3 -22.21 -25.32 9.96
N LEU A 4 -23.22 -24.82 9.23
CA LEU A 4 -23.02 -23.99 8.04
C LEU A 4 -22.38 -22.61 8.34
N PRO A 5 -22.78 -21.86 9.40
CA PRO A 5 -22.19 -20.55 9.69
C PRO A 5 -20.73 -20.65 10.17
N ALA A 6 -20.39 -21.70 10.91
CA ALA A 6 -19.04 -21.88 11.48
C ALA A 6 -17.99 -22.12 10.39
N VAL A 7 -18.32 -22.87 9.33
CA VAL A 7 -17.40 -23.16 8.21
C VAL A 7 -17.05 -21.87 7.45
N GLY A 8 -18.01 -20.95 7.27
CA GLY A 8 -17.77 -19.67 6.61
C GLY A 8 -16.78 -18.79 7.38
N MET A 9 -16.95 -18.67 8.70
CA MET A 9 -16.04 -17.91 9.56
C MET A 9 -14.61 -18.48 9.53
N VAL A 10 -14.47 -19.81 9.58
CA VAL A 10 -13.15 -20.47 9.50
C VAL A 10 -12.47 -20.18 8.17
N ARG A 11 -13.19 -20.27 7.05
CA ARG A 11 -12.63 -19.96 5.72
C ARG A 11 -12.15 -18.50 5.63
N ASN A 12 -12.94 -17.55 6.14
CA ASN A 12 -12.54 -16.14 6.16
C ASN A 12 -11.30 -15.94 7.04
N LYS A 13 -11.22 -16.62 8.20
CA LYS A 13 -10.05 -16.52 9.07
C LYS A 13 -8.78 -17.09 8.41
N VAL A 14 -8.90 -18.19 7.67
CA VAL A 14 -7.78 -18.74 6.88
C VAL A 14 -7.30 -17.73 5.84
N LYS A 15 -8.22 -17.10 5.13
CA LYS A 15 -7.89 -16.04 4.16
C LYS A 15 -7.22 -14.84 4.82
N ASP A 16 -7.66 -14.44 6.02
CA ASP A 16 -7.01 -13.37 6.78
C ASP A 16 -5.56 -13.71 7.10
N VAL A 17 -5.32 -14.92 7.64
CA VAL A 17 -3.97 -15.40 7.97
C VAL A 17 -3.10 -15.46 6.73
N GLN A 18 -3.63 -15.93 5.60
CA GLN A 18 -2.92 -15.95 4.32
C GLN A 18 -2.53 -14.54 3.85
N CYS A 19 -3.46 -13.57 3.89
CA CYS A 19 -3.16 -12.17 3.55
C CYS A 19 -2.07 -11.60 4.47
N ILE A 20 -2.18 -11.80 5.79
CA ILE A 20 -1.18 -11.37 6.78
C ILE A 20 0.20 -11.96 6.47
N ASN A 21 0.26 -13.25 6.14
CA ASN A 21 1.51 -13.92 5.81
C ASN A 21 2.09 -13.44 4.47
N ASN A 22 1.24 -13.13 3.49
CA ASN A 22 1.65 -12.52 2.23
C ASN A 22 2.26 -11.12 2.48
N LEU A 23 1.58 -10.26 3.25
CA LEU A 23 2.09 -8.94 3.61
C LEU A 23 3.46 -9.01 4.30
N ARG A 24 3.64 -9.93 5.26
CA ARG A 24 4.93 -10.14 5.92
C ARG A 24 6.02 -10.59 4.97
N GLN A 25 5.72 -11.54 4.08
CA GLN A 25 6.68 -12.00 3.08
C GLN A 25 7.13 -10.86 2.18
N VAL A 26 6.19 -10.09 1.64
CA VAL A 26 6.53 -8.95 0.76
C VAL A 26 7.33 -7.91 1.53
N ALA A 27 6.95 -7.58 2.77
CA ALA A 27 7.71 -6.63 3.59
C ALA A 27 9.15 -7.08 3.84
N MET A 28 9.39 -8.36 4.14
CA MET A 28 10.75 -8.89 4.30
C MET A 28 11.58 -8.77 3.00
N ILE A 29 10.95 -8.97 1.85
CA ILE A 29 11.63 -8.78 0.56
C ILE A 29 11.96 -7.31 0.29
N ILE A 30 11.05 -6.38 0.61
CA ILE A 30 11.34 -4.94 0.53
C ILE A 30 12.55 -4.59 1.39
N GLU A 31 12.67 -5.17 2.58
CA GLU A 31 13.83 -4.94 3.45
C GLU A 31 15.13 -5.49 2.87
N GLY A 32 15.10 -6.70 2.29
CA GLY A 32 16.25 -7.24 1.55
C GLY A 32 16.67 -6.32 0.41
N TYR A 33 15.71 -5.84 -0.38
CA TYR A 33 15.95 -4.85 -1.43
C TYR A 33 16.64 -3.59 -0.88
N ARG A 34 16.11 -3.02 0.22
CA ARG A 34 16.67 -1.81 0.85
C ARG A 34 18.13 -1.99 1.28
N GLN A 35 18.46 -3.15 1.85
CA GLN A 35 19.83 -3.45 2.27
C GLN A 35 20.81 -3.48 1.10
N GLU A 36 20.35 -3.85 -0.09
CA GLU A 36 21.16 -3.91 -1.32
C GLU A 36 21.14 -2.61 -2.14
N HIS A 37 20.21 -1.70 -1.85
CA HIS A 37 19.94 -0.50 -2.66
C HIS A 37 20.07 0.81 -1.86
N GLU A 38 21.02 0.88 -0.92
CA GLU A 38 21.31 2.11 -0.15
C GLU A 38 20.06 2.66 0.57
N ASP A 39 19.30 1.78 1.24
CA ASP A 39 18.04 2.11 1.93
C ASP A 39 16.88 2.57 1.03
N LYS A 40 17.05 2.54 -0.30
CA LYS A 40 15.99 2.90 -1.25
C LYS A 40 14.92 1.83 -1.31
N PHE A 41 13.69 2.25 -1.57
CA PHE A 41 12.56 1.35 -1.73
C PHE A 41 12.35 0.94 -3.19
N PRO A 42 11.73 -0.23 -3.44
CA PRO A 42 11.43 -0.68 -4.79
C PRO A 42 10.40 0.24 -5.45
N TYR A 43 10.53 0.40 -6.77
CA TYR A 43 9.57 1.13 -7.58
C TYR A 43 8.15 0.52 -7.45
N SER A 44 8.03 -0.80 -7.62
CA SER A 44 6.76 -1.52 -7.47
C SER A 44 6.98 -2.92 -6.90
N LEU A 45 5.94 -3.51 -6.30
CA LEU A 45 5.97 -4.87 -5.78
C LEU A 45 5.99 -5.91 -6.90
N VAL A 46 5.32 -5.61 -8.02
CA VAL A 46 5.39 -6.44 -9.24
C VAL A 46 6.82 -6.55 -9.77
N GLY A 47 7.59 -5.45 -9.73
CA GLY A 47 8.98 -5.44 -10.17
C GLY A 47 9.85 -6.41 -9.35
N LEU A 48 9.61 -6.48 -8.05
CA LEU A 48 10.30 -7.43 -7.15
C LEU A 48 10.03 -8.91 -7.46
N VAL A 49 8.92 -9.24 -8.11
CA VAL A 49 8.64 -10.63 -8.53
C VAL A 49 9.41 -10.99 -9.79
N TYR A 50 9.56 -10.04 -10.72
CA TYR A 50 10.33 -10.27 -11.94
C TYR A 50 11.84 -10.32 -11.68
N ASP A 51 12.31 -9.68 -10.62
CA ASP A 51 13.65 -9.88 -10.10
C ASP A 51 13.73 -11.18 -9.29
N THR A 52 14.21 -12.24 -9.94
CA THR A 52 14.27 -13.57 -9.36
C THR A 52 15.27 -13.70 -8.21
N SER A 53 16.17 -12.73 -8.00
CA SER A 53 17.15 -12.75 -6.90
C SER A 53 16.48 -12.70 -5.52
N TYR A 54 15.33 -12.04 -5.42
CA TYR A 54 14.56 -11.95 -4.17
C TYR A 54 13.63 -13.14 -3.92
N GLY A 55 13.40 -13.99 -4.92
CA GLY A 55 12.59 -15.19 -4.79
C GLY A 55 11.13 -14.95 -4.36
N LEU A 56 10.57 -13.75 -4.60
CA LEU A 56 9.19 -13.42 -4.24
C LEU A 56 8.20 -14.14 -5.15
N PRO A 57 7.36 -15.06 -4.64
CA PRO A 57 6.39 -15.75 -5.49
C PRO A 57 5.29 -14.77 -5.94
N ALA A 58 4.92 -14.78 -7.22
CA ALA A 58 3.83 -13.94 -7.75
C ALA A 58 2.51 -14.07 -6.95
N LYS A 59 2.18 -15.30 -6.49
CA LYS A 59 0.99 -15.56 -5.66
C LYS A 59 0.99 -14.80 -4.33
N SER A 60 2.16 -14.41 -3.82
CA SER A 60 2.28 -13.63 -2.58
C SER A 60 1.85 -12.18 -2.78
N LEU A 61 1.71 -11.70 -4.01
CA LEU A 61 1.10 -10.40 -4.33
C LEU A 61 -0.43 -10.43 -4.41
N LEU A 62 -1.05 -11.61 -4.28
CA LEU A 62 -2.50 -11.76 -4.42
C LEU A 62 -3.15 -11.93 -3.04
N CYS A 63 -4.13 -11.08 -2.75
CA CYS A 63 -4.96 -11.22 -1.56
C CYS A 63 -6.01 -12.33 -1.78
N PRO A 64 -6.22 -13.26 -0.83
CA PRO A 64 -7.26 -14.29 -0.94
C PRO A 64 -8.71 -13.77 -0.95
N PHE A 65 -8.90 -12.50 -0.58
CA PHE A 65 -10.19 -11.81 -0.68
C PHE A 65 -10.37 -11.05 -1.99
N ASP A 66 -9.32 -10.88 -2.79
CA ASP A 66 -9.39 -10.17 -4.07
C ASP A 66 -9.98 -11.08 -5.16
N PRO A 67 -11.22 -10.82 -5.63
CA PRO A 67 -11.82 -11.60 -6.71
C PRO A 67 -11.24 -11.23 -8.09
N LEU A 68 -10.62 -10.06 -8.22
CA LEU A 68 -10.05 -9.52 -9.45
C LEU A 68 -8.56 -9.87 -9.60
N LYS A 69 -7.96 -10.55 -8.62
CA LYS A 69 -6.60 -11.11 -8.67
C LYS A 69 -5.56 -10.07 -9.08
N GLY A 70 -5.63 -8.89 -8.48
CA GLY A 70 -4.68 -7.80 -8.65
C GLY A 70 -4.79 -7.06 -9.98
N THR A 71 -5.91 -7.20 -10.68
CA THR A 71 -6.17 -6.48 -11.94
C THR A 71 -6.94 -5.16 -11.74
N ASP A 72 -7.47 -4.92 -10.54
CA ASP A 72 -8.22 -3.72 -10.21
C ASP A 72 -7.30 -2.49 -10.09
N PRO A 73 -7.42 -1.47 -10.98
CA PRO A 73 -6.63 -0.24 -10.89
C PRO A 73 -6.97 0.63 -9.67
N GLY A 74 -8.01 0.32 -8.90
CA GLY A 74 -8.28 0.95 -7.61
C GLY A 74 -7.62 0.24 -6.43
N LEU A 75 -7.19 -1.01 -6.60
CA LEU A 75 -6.84 -1.93 -5.51
C LEU A 75 -7.95 -1.99 -4.44
N ASN A 76 -9.22 -2.04 -4.86
CA ASN A 76 -10.43 -1.97 -4.03
C ASN A 76 -10.59 -0.68 -3.20
N ARG A 77 -9.84 0.38 -3.51
CA ARG A 77 -10.04 1.69 -2.87
C ARG A 77 -11.20 2.42 -3.55
N ARG A 78 -11.91 3.24 -2.77
CA ARG A 78 -13.05 4.01 -3.28
C ARG A 78 -12.56 5.03 -4.31
N SER A 79 -13.16 5.02 -5.51
CA SER A 79 -12.78 5.90 -6.64
C SER A 79 -12.85 7.40 -6.32
N SER A 80 -13.71 7.82 -5.40
CA SER A 80 -13.81 9.23 -4.97
C SER A 80 -12.60 9.72 -4.17
N TRP A 81 -11.80 8.82 -3.60
CA TRP A 81 -10.52 9.17 -2.98
C TRP A 81 -9.43 9.46 -4.03
N ASP A 82 -9.64 8.99 -5.26
CA ASP A 82 -8.82 9.25 -6.43
C ASP A 82 -9.49 10.30 -7.37
N SER A 83 -10.50 11.05 -6.90
CA SER A 83 -11.38 11.93 -7.71
C SER A 83 -10.68 13.10 -8.43
N GLY A 84 -9.37 13.27 -8.24
CA GLY A 84 -8.54 14.08 -9.12
C GLY A 84 -7.90 13.24 -10.22
N THR A 85 -8.66 12.86 -11.26
CA THR A 85 -8.16 12.36 -12.58
C THR A 85 -7.11 11.24 -12.63
N THR A 86 -6.70 10.62 -11.51
CA THR A 86 -5.65 9.59 -11.48
C THR A 86 -5.78 8.63 -10.32
N ASN A 87 -5.97 7.37 -10.65
CA ASN A 87 -5.91 6.29 -9.67
C ASN A 87 -4.48 6.14 -9.15
N TRP A 88 -4.27 6.43 -7.86
CA TRP A 88 -2.97 6.30 -7.20
C TRP A 88 -2.25 4.97 -7.48
N SER A 89 -2.97 3.85 -7.57
CA SER A 89 -2.35 2.55 -7.88
C SER A 89 -1.90 2.38 -9.34
N GLN A 90 -2.50 3.11 -10.30
CA GLN A 90 -2.03 3.14 -11.68
C GLN A 90 -0.67 3.81 -11.79
N TYR A 91 -0.24 4.58 -10.81
CA TYR A 91 1.05 5.26 -10.81
C TYR A 91 2.15 4.41 -10.21
N LEU A 92 1.82 3.55 -9.25
CA LEU A 92 2.81 2.70 -8.58
C LEU A 92 3.20 1.46 -9.41
N GLY A 93 2.67 1.30 -10.63
CA GLY A 93 3.01 0.14 -11.47
C GLY A 93 2.55 -1.20 -10.91
N GLU A 94 1.61 -1.20 -9.95
CA GLU A 94 1.22 -2.41 -9.22
C GLU A 94 0.21 -3.28 -9.97
N THR A 95 -0.49 -2.72 -10.95
CA THR A 95 -1.52 -3.44 -11.70
C THR A 95 -1.14 -3.60 -13.17
N PRO A 96 -1.58 -4.67 -13.85
CA PRO A 96 -1.34 -4.90 -15.28
C PRO A 96 -1.81 -3.77 -16.20
N THR A 97 -2.79 -2.99 -15.73
CA THR A 97 -3.41 -1.89 -16.48
C THR A 97 -2.73 -0.55 -16.23
N SER A 98 -1.75 -0.51 -15.32
CA SER A 98 -0.93 0.68 -15.08
C SER A 98 -0.08 0.97 -16.31
N PRO A 99 -0.02 2.23 -16.80
CA PRO A 99 0.93 2.63 -17.84
C PRO A 99 2.39 2.56 -17.36
N PHE A 100 2.62 2.38 -16.07
CA PHE A 100 3.92 2.25 -15.44
C PHE A 100 4.17 0.83 -14.90
N ALA A 101 3.34 -0.14 -15.27
CA ALA A 101 3.55 -1.53 -14.90
C ALA A 101 4.93 -2.00 -15.39
N PRO A 102 5.73 -2.68 -14.55
CA PRO A 102 6.97 -3.28 -15.01
C PRO A 102 6.70 -4.24 -16.18
N VAL A 103 7.53 -4.16 -17.21
CA VAL A 103 7.44 -5.06 -18.36
C VAL A 103 7.92 -6.45 -17.91
N PRO A 104 7.13 -7.50 -18.13
CA PRO A 104 7.54 -8.85 -17.76
C PRO A 104 8.77 -9.27 -18.59
N PRO A 105 9.73 -9.98 -18.00
CA PRO A 105 10.82 -10.60 -18.76
C PRO A 105 10.29 -11.49 -19.88
N ALA A 106 11.08 -11.68 -20.94
CA ALA A 106 10.68 -12.50 -22.07
C ALA A 106 10.21 -13.90 -21.64
N GLY A 107 9.02 -14.30 -22.08
CA GLY A 107 8.40 -15.58 -21.72
C GLY A 107 7.62 -15.58 -20.41
N GLN A 108 7.55 -14.46 -19.68
CA GLN A 108 6.69 -14.31 -18.51
C GLN A 108 5.39 -13.56 -18.84
N THR A 109 4.32 -13.88 -18.13
CA THR A 109 3.04 -13.17 -18.23
C THR A 109 2.97 -12.02 -17.26
N GLN A 110 2.26 -10.95 -17.63
CA GLN A 110 1.96 -9.87 -16.70
C GLN A 110 1.24 -10.42 -15.45
N ILE A 111 1.74 -10.07 -14.27
CA ILE A 111 1.13 -10.42 -12.99
C ILE A 111 0.37 -9.22 -12.40
N GLY A 112 -0.62 -9.52 -11.55
CA GLY A 112 -1.35 -8.51 -10.78
C GLY A 112 -0.87 -8.42 -9.33
N CYS A 113 -1.19 -7.30 -8.69
CA CYS A 113 -0.96 -7.06 -7.27
C CYS A 113 -2.25 -6.60 -6.59
N SER A 114 -2.58 -7.21 -5.46
CA SER A 114 -3.74 -6.83 -4.63
C SER A 114 -3.38 -5.79 -3.56
N TYR A 115 -2.12 -5.37 -3.47
CA TYR A 115 -1.60 -4.57 -2.37
C TYR A 115 -1.13 -3.20 -2.84
N SER A 116 -1.34 -2.19 -2.00
CA SER A 116 -0.83 -0.83 -2.21
C SER A 116 0.58 -0.73 -1.64
N ASN A 117 1.54 -0.31 -2.46
CA ASN A 117 2.90 0.01 -2.03
C ASN A 117 2.96 1.46 -1.52
N GLU A 118 2.93 1.62 -0.20
CA GLU A 118 2.91 2.94 0.43
C GLU A 118 4.28 3.60 0.46
N MET A 119 5.35 2.87 0.15
CA MET A 119 6.74 3.36 0.13
C MET A 119 7.36 3.15 -1.25
N SER A 120 6.64 3.44 -2.33
CA SER A 120 7.22 3.27 -3.66
C SER A 120 8.41 4.18 -3.89
N GLY A 121 9.51 3.62 -4.39
CA GLY A 121 10.71 4.34 -4.83
C GLY A 121 10.55 5.09 -6.15
N ALA A 122 9.32 5.19 -6.68
CA ALA A 122 9.08 5.88 -7.92
C ALA A 122 9.29 7.41 -7.79
N VAL A 123 10.29 7.91 -8.51
CA VAL A 123 10.59 9.36 -8.63
C VAL A 123 9.82 9.98 -9.79
N GLY A 124 9.55 11.28 -9.70
CA GLY A 124 9.07 12.07 -10.84
C GLY A 124 7.73 11.63 -11.42
N ILE A 125 7.02 10.75 -10.72
CA ILE A 125 5.65 10.44 -11.06
C ILE A 125 4.84 11.69 -10.78
N GLY A 126 4.37 12.33 -11.86
CA GLY A 126 3.88 13.71 -11.96
C GLY A 126 2.67 14.12 -11.12
N ARG A 127 2.59 13.67 -9.87
CA ARG A 127 1.55 13.99 -8.88
C ARG A 127 2.04 14.15 -7.46
N MET A 128 3.34 14.10 -7.20
CA MET A 128 3.86 14.80 -6.03
C MET A 128 3.84 16.31 -6.32
N THR A 129 2.63 16.86 -6.47
CA THR A 129 2.46 18.29 -6.68
C THR A 129 3.05 19.01 -5.48
N PRO A 130 3.49 20.28 -5.63
CA PRO A 130 3.92 21.06 -4.48
C PRO A 130 2.91 21.04 -3.32
N ALA A 131 1.60 20.96 -3.61
CA ALA A 131 0.54 20.85 -2.62
C ALA A 131 0.53 19.51 -1.87
N ILE A 132 0.71 18.38 -2.58
CA ILE A 132 0.80 17.05 -1.95
C ILE A 132 2.11 16.92 -1.18
N ALA A 133 3.22 17.38 -1.74
CA ALA A 133 4.50 17.39 -1.04
C ALA A 133 4.44 18.27 0.23
N ALA A 134 3.74 19.40 0.21
CA ALA A 134 3.54 20.23 1.40
C ALA A 134 2.78 19.52 2.55
N LEU A 135 2.07 18.42 2.29
CA LEU A 135 1.49 17.58 3.36
C LEU A 135 2.56 16.81 4.14
N PHE A 136 3.72 16.59 3.51
CA PHE A 136 4.82 15.82 4.08
C PHE A 136 5.96 16.72 4.54
N TYR A 137 6.15 17.90 3.95
CA TYR A 137 7.26 18.82 4.22
C TYR A 137 6.77 20.16 4.81
N SER A 138 7.38 20.61 5.92
CA SER A 138 6.91 21.75 6.71
C SER A 138 7.38 23.14 6.25
N SER A 139 8.49 23.24 5.50
CA SER A 139 9.08 24.56 5.16
C SER A 139 9.74 24.65 3.79
N SER A 140 10.18 23.54 3.20
CA SER A 140 10.72 23.51 1.84
C SER A 140 10.49 22.13 1.23
N VAL A 141 9.62 22.08 0.23
CA VAL A 141 9.43 20.90 -0.61
C VAL A 141 10.68 20.77 -1.50
N PRO A 142 11.47 19.67 -1.41
CA PRO A 142 12.51 19.39 -2.40
C PRO A 142 11.87 19.26 -3.79
N ASP A 143 12.62 19.46 -4.87
CA ASP A 143 12.05 19.41 -6.23
C ASP A 143 11.21 18.14 -6.41
N ALA A 144 9.91 18.36 -6.64
CA ALA A 144 8.89 17.33 -6.83
C ALA A 144 9.27 16.27 -7.87
N ASN A 145 10.12 16.63 -8.83
CA ASN A 145 10.58 15.72 -9.87
C ASN A 145 11.70 14.78 -9.40
N THR A 146 12.31 15.06 -8.26
CA THR A 146 13.47 14.32 -7.72
C THR A 146 13.14 13.49 -6.49
N ILE A 147 12.02 13.76 -5.83
CA ILE A 147 11.59 13.02 -4.65
C ILE A 147 10.72 11.82 -5.01
N SER A 148 11.03 10.67 -4.41
CA SER A 148 10.18 9.49 -4.49
C SER A 148 9.06 9.58 -3.46
N TRP A 149 7.99 8.81 -3.67
CA TRP A 149 6.94 8.69 -2.66
C TRP A 149 7.49 8.14 -1.33
N ALA A 150 8.42 7.20 -1.40
CA ALA A 150 9.14 6.69 -0.23
C ALA A 150 9.83 7.79 0.56
N ASP A 151 10.50 8.74 -0.11
CA ASP A 151 11.18 9.87 0.56
C ASP A 151 10.17 10.76 1.31
N ALA A 152 9.07 11.10 0.64
CA ALA A 152 8.00 11.89 1.25
C ALA A 152 7.37 11.19 2.45
N LYS A 153 7.16 9.87 2.36
CA LYS A 153 6.60 9.06 3.45
C LYS A 153 7.58 8.82 4.58
N LEU A 154 8.88 8.66 4.30
CA LEU A 154 9.91 8.66 5.35
C LEU A 154 9.94 10.01 6.07
N ASN A 155 9.85 11.12 5.33
CA ASN A 155 9.75 12.44 5.94
C ASN A 155 8.48 12.58 6.80
N GLN A 156 7.34 12.06 6.32
CA GLN A 156 6.09 11.95 7.08
C GLN A 156 6.28 11.14 8.36
N GLN A 157 7.01 10.01 8.29
CA GLN A 157 7.24 9.17 9.45
C GLN A 157 8.06 9.91 10.51
N LEU A 158 9.11 10.62 10.10
CA LEU A 158 10.02 11.34 11.01
C LEU A 158 9.45 12.65 11.54
N ASN A 159 8.62 13.36 10.76
CA ASN A 159 8.17 14.71 11.11
C ASN A 159 6.65 14.81 11.30
N GLY A 160 5.90 13.79 10.92
CA GLY A 160 4.43 13.82 10.87
C GLY A 160 3.89 14.67 9.72
N ASN A 161 2.56 14.76 9.64
CA ASN A 161 1.88 15.68 8.72
C ASN A 161 1.99 17.15 9.21
N PHE A 162 2.15 17.36 10.52
CA PHE A 162 2.17 18.68 11.18
C PHE A 162 3.09 18.71 12.42
N GLY A 163 4.27 18.08 12.35
CA GLY A 163 5.29 18.18 13.41
C GLY A 163 5.21 17.12 14.52
N LYS A 164 4.52 15.99 14.29
CA LYS A 164 4.50 14.85 15.22
C LYS A 164 4.91 13.56 14.50
N PRO A 165 6.09 12.99 14.80
CA PRO A 165 6.54 11.74 14.20
C PRO A 165 5.53 10.61 14.42
N PHE A 166 5.48 9.68 13.47
CA PHE A 166 4.70 8.45 13.60
C PHE A 166 5.62 7.29 14.02
N PRO A 167 5.17 6.40 14.92
CA PRO A 167 5.95 5.24 15.31
C PRO A 167 6.08 4.28 14.11
N PRO A 168 7.30 3.82 13.77
CA PRO A 168 7.54 2.89 12.66
C PRO A 168 6.67 1.61 12.70
N SER A 169 6.30 1.16 13.91
CA SER A 169 5.43 -0.02 14.12
C SER A 169 3.97 0.17 13.68
N LYS A 170 3.54 1.42 13.43
CA LYS A 170 2.21 1.79 12.92
C LYS A 170 2.25 2.57 11.61
N PHE A 171 3.44 2.74 11.03
CA PHE A 171 3.61 3.43 9.76
C PHE A 171 3.54 2.42 8.61
N PRO A 172 2.45 2.35 7.83
CA PRO A 172 2.25 1.29 6.84
C PRO A 172 3.21 1.44 5.67
N ILE A 173 3.82 0.32 5.26
CA ILE A 173 4.62 0.23 4.02
C ILE A 173 3.88 -0.54 2.92
N ILE A 174 2.97 -1.44 3.29
CA ILE A 174 2.06 -2.11 2.36
C ILE A 174 0.67 -2.19 2.98
N ARG A 175 -0.37 -1.94 2.19
CA ARG A 175 -1.78 -1.97 2.63
C ARG A 175 -2.64 -2.87 1.76
N CYS A 176 -3.58 -3.58 2.38
CA CYS A 176 -4.57 -4.43 1.73
C CYS A 176 -5.99 -3.95 2.01
N TRP A 177 -6.72 -3.60 0.95
CA TRP A 177 -8.07 -3.06 1.03
C TRP A 177 -9.16 -4.10 0.75
N TRP A 178 -8.82 -5.34 0.42
CA TRP A 178 -9.79 -6.35 -0.05
C TRP A 178 -10.66 -6.99 1.04
N HIS A 179 -10.42 -6.69 2.31
CA HIS A 179 -11.15 -7.31 3.42
C HIS A 179 -12.51 -6.66 3.70
N GLN A 180 -12.82 -5.55 3.04
CA GLN A 180 -14.04 -4.77 3.24
C GLN A 180 -14.58 -4.27 1.90
N ASP A 181 -15.88 -3.96 1.86
CA ASP A 181 -16.49 -3.23 0.74
C ASP A 181 -16.37 -1.72 1.00
N TRP A 182 -15.51 -1.05 0.24
CA TRP A 182 -15.25 0.39 0.39
C TRP A 182 -16.26 1.27 -0.34
N ASN A 183 -17.21 0.68 -1.06
CA ASN A 183 -18.36 1.39 -1.65
C ASN A 183 -19.49 1.63 -0.64
N HIS A 184 -19.21 1.49 0.65
CA HIS A 184 -20.18 1.67 1.71
C HIS A 184 -20.65 3.13 1.86
N PRO A 185 -21.97 3.39 2.03
CA PRO A 185 -22.53 4.75 2.09
C PRO A 185 -22.17 5.52 3.37
N VAL A 186 -21.84 4.82 4.45
CA VAL A 186 -21.46 5.41 5.75
C VAL A 186 -19.94 5.54 5.82
N ARG A 187 -19.44 6.75 6.11
CA ARG A 187 -18.02 7.16 6.35
C ARG A 187 -17.05 5.96 6.47
N PRO A 188 -16.65 5.35 5.34
CA PRO A 188 -15.88 4.11 5.38
C PRO A 188 -14.48 4.34 5.98
N TRP A 189 -14.00 5.60 5.95
CA TRP A 189 -12.74 6.02 6.55
C TRP A 189 -12.72 6.03 8.08
N GLU A 190 -13.87 5.90 8.76
CA GLU A 190 -13.91 5.82 10.24
C GLU A 190 -14.15 4.37 10.71
N THR A 191 -14.90 3.59 9.94
CA THR A 191 -15.49 2.32 10.39
C THR A 191 -14.89 1.08 9.76
N LEU A 192 -14.46 1.16 8.50
CA LEU A 192 -13.86 0.03 7.79
C LEU A 192 -12.36 0.00 8.05
N LYS A 193 -11.82 -1.20 8.16
CA LYS A 193 -10.40 -1.42 8.43
C LYS A 193 -9.73 -2.15 7.28
N CYS A 194 -8.58 -1.65 6.85
CA CYS A 194 -7.65 -2.31 5.96
C CYS A 194 -6.55 -3.00 6.79
N ASN A 195 -5.95 -4.03 6.21
CA ASN A 195 -4.83 -4.72 6.83
C ASN A 195 -3.52 -4.11 6.33
N ASN A 196 -2.56 -3.88 7.22
CA ASN A 196 -1.33 -3.20 6.89
C ASN A 196 -0.15 -3.96 7.47
N VAL A 197 1.00 -3.90 6.80
CA VAL A 197 2.30 -4.21 7.41
C VAL A 197 3.09 -2.91 7.50
N SER A 198 3.69 -2.69 8.67
CA SER A 198 4.40 -1.45 8.98
C SER A 198 5.88 -1.51 8.64
N LEU A 199 6.53 -0.36 8.73
CA LEU A 199 7.97 -0.20 8.51
C LEU A 199 8.80 -1.07 9.48
N SER A 200 8.27 -1.41 10.66
CA SER A 200 8.88 -2.38 11.60
C SER A 200 8.30 -3.79 11.49
N PHE A 201 7.71 -4.16 10.35
CA PHE A 201 7.11 -5.47 10.08
C PHE A 201 5.93 -5.86 10.97
N ASN A 202 5.39 -4.93 11.76
CA ASN A 202 4.20 -5.17 12.55
C ASN A 202 2.97 -5.17 11.65
N VAL A 203 2.11 -6.18 11.80
CA VAL A 203 0.86 -6.26 11.04
C VAL A 203 -0.28 -5.74 11.89
N PHE A 204 -1.05 -4.80 11.35
CA PHE A 204 -2.11 -4.13 12.10
C PHE A 204 -3.26 -3.70 11.20
N TRP A 205 -4.44 -3.65 11.81
CA TRP A 205 -5.63 -3.07 11.21
C TRP A 205 -5.65 -1.56 11.45
N SER A 206 -6.02 -0.81 10.43
CA SER A 206 -6.29 0.62 10.54
C SER A 206 -7.44 1.02 9.64
N SER A 207 -8.03 2.17 9.90
CA SER A 207 -8.89 2.84 8.92
C SER A 207 -8.12 3.20 7.65
N SER A 208 -8.83 3.74 6.66
CA SER A 208 -8.19 4.27 5.45
C SER A 208 -7.20 5.40 5.76
N GLU A 209 -7.48 6.17 6.80
CA GLU A 209 -6.67 7.28 7.29
C GLU A 209 -5.94 6.84 8.56
N TRP A 210 -4.97 5.93 8.38
CA TRP A 210 -4.24 5.30 9.47
C TRP A 210 -3.55 6.33 10.40
N GLU A 211 -3.23 7.51 9.89
CA GLU A 211 -2.66 8.63 10.63
C GLU A 211 -3.56 9.05 11.81
N PHE A 212 -4.88 9.06 11.61
CA PHE A 212 -5.87 9.44 12.63
C PHE A 212 -6.06 8.34 13.67
N ASP A 213 -5.96 7.08 13.27
CA ASP A 213 -5.96 5.94 14.21
C ASP A 213 -4.76 5.99 15.16
N VAL A 214 -3.61 6.54 14.70
CA VAL A 214 -2.39 6.69 15.51
C VAL A 214 -2.40 7.98 16.32
N ASN A 215 -2.98 9.06 15.79
CA ASN A 215 -3.08 10.35 16.46
C ASN A 215 -4.54 10.84 16.45
N PRO A 216 -5.37 10.41 17.41
CA PRO A 216 -6.80 10.76 17.44
C PRO A 216 -7.07 12.25 17.71
N ASN A 217 -6.04 13.03 18.07
CA ASN A 217 -6.16 14.48 18.23
C ASN A 217 -6.12 15.22 16.88
N PHE A 218 -5.89 14.51 15.78
CA PHE A 218 -6.00 15.06 14.44
C PHE A 218 -7.49 15.21 14.12
N GLN A 219 -7.99 16.44 14.09
CA GLN A 219 -9.35 16.70 13.58
C GLN A 219 -9.27 16.83 12.06
N HIS A 220 -10.24 16.27 11.35
CA HIS A 220 -10.41 16.60 9.94
C HIS A 220 -10.53 18.13 9.84
N ALA A 221 -9.69 18.77 9.04
CA ALA A 221 -9.96 20.15 8.65
C ALA A 221 -11.33 20.13 7.97
N ASN A 222 -12.30 20.82 8.57
CA ASN A 222 -13.64 20.97 8.00
C ASN A 222 -13.58 21.72 6.67
#